data_AF-A0A1I5HH38-F1
#
_entry.id   AF-A0A1I5HH38-F1
#
_cell.length_a   1.000
_cell.length_b   1.000
_cell.length_c   1.000
_cell.angle_alpha   90.00
_cell.angle_beta   90.00
_cell.angle_gamma   90.00
#
_symmetry.space_group_name_H-M   'P 1'
#
loop_
_entity.id
_entity.type
_entity.pdbx_description
1 polymer ?
#
loop_
_entity_poly.entity_id
_entity_poly.type
_entity_poly.pdbx_seq_one_letter_code
_entity_poly.pdbx_strand_id
1 'polypeptide(L)'
;MKLNYNDKKSRVAAKIVILAMLFCGMSSEVSAQQVTISNNLLYDAWLTPNLRVGVRLAPHWSAGLTAGYNPWPSDENKSRKWKHLLVSPSVRYWTDSVNVRHFFGVNLIYSHYNVADVKFPFGLYKSVRDERRQGDLGALGVFYGYSWPIARHWNIEALIGAAVGYTKYNRYECGHCGTKIGEDKKWFVMPQAAINIVFNLPGRPKKVVEPVQPIEPVQSVVETEPVKKAEPVEIIVDTVPADPITLLCEEYPVLAPIHEYKPYDRSQVLRRDQRALFVYFPMGKTSIQPEWRDNQRTLDQIVEATKKLLALDDTQLCKIQIVGLASFDGGVKLNEKIAQGRADALKKYIQDRLAVSDDQFDVSYGGEDWADFRDQVAEAIANDSDHAAALQKVIDIIDREPDLARREQQIRKLNGGHTFQYIKEQLLADQRNSGYLRIYFDYNK
;
A
#
# COMPACT_ATOMS: atom_id res chain seq x y z
N MET A 1 15.72 19.12 -58.05
CA MET A 1 16.48 19.64 -56.90
C MET A 1 16.11 18.82 -55.66
N LYS A 2 16.83 17.72 -55.39
CA LYS A 2 16.56 16.81 -54.26
C LYS A 2 17.36 17.31 -53.05
N LEU A 3 16.69 17.96 -52.10
CA LEU A 3 17.30 18.31 -50.82
C LEU A 3 17.46 17.03 -49.97
N ASN A 4 18.69 16.81 -49.53
CA ASN A 4 19.20 15.60 -48.91
C ASN A 4 18.53 15.34 -47.54
N TYR A 5 18.00 14.14 -47.32
CA TYR A 5 17.24 13.75 -46.11
C TYR A 5 18.05 13.90 -44.80
N ASN A 6 19.38 13.81 -44.89
CA ASN A 6 20.29 14.02 -43.75
C ASN A 6 20.32 15.48 -43.24
N ASP A 7 20.01 16.45 -44.11
CA ASP A 7 20.08 17.87 -43.77
C ASP A 7 18.88 18.29 -42.88
N LYS A 8 17.73 17.63 -43.04
CA LYS A 8 16.55 17.84 -42.17
C LYS A 8 16.77 17.34 -40.73
N LYS A 9 17.43 16.19 -40.54
CA LYS A 9 17.77 15.67 -39.20
C LYS A 9 18.79 16.57 -38.49
N SER A 10 19.81 17.02 -39.22
CA SER A 10 20.82 17.96 -38.69
C SER A 10 20.19 19.29 -38.25
N ARG A 11 19.29 19.86 -39.05
CA ARG A 11 18.62 21.13 -38.71
C ARG A 11 17.62 21.02 -37.56
N VAL A 12 16.99 19.86 -37.36
CA VAL A 12 16.13 19.58 -36.19
C VAL A 12 16.97 19.36 -34.94
N ALA A 13 18.07 18.60 -35.03
CA ALA A 13 19.00 18.41 -33.93
C ALA A 13 19.65 19.74 -33.49
N ALA A 14 20.07 20.58 -34.44
CA ALA A 14 20.61 21.90 -34.18
C ALA A 14 19.58 22.83 -33.49
N LYS A 15 18.31 22.78 -33.90
CA LYS A 15 17.22 23.55 -33.25
C LYS A 15 16.93 23.07 -31.82
N ILE A 16 17.01 21.76 -31.56
CA ILE A 16 16.85 21.19 -30.21
C ILE A 16 18.02 21.59 -29.32
N VAL A 17 19.25 21.59 -29.85
CA VAL A 17 20.46 22.00 -29.13
C VAL A 17 20.45 23.52 -28.84
N ILE A 18 19.98 24.35 -29.76
CA ILE A 18 19.80 25.79 -29.54
C ILE A 18 18.69 26.08 -28.52
N LEU A 19 17.58 25.33 -28.55
CA LEU A 19 16.50 25.45 -27.56
C LEU A 19 16.95 25.01 -26.16
N ALA A 20 17.78 23.96 -26.07
CA ALA A 20 18.41 23.52 -24.82
C ALA A 20 19.42 24.54 -24.29
N MET A 21 20.21 25.16 -25.17
CA MET A 21 21.15 26.23 -24.78
C MET A 21 20.43 27.53 -24.36
N LEU A 22 19.31 27.88 -25.01
CA LEU A 22 18.46 29.01 -24.60
C LEU A 22 17.82 28.78 -23.22
N PHE A 23 17.55 27.52 -22.85
CA PHE A 23 17.07 27.17 -21.50
C PHE A 23 18.19 27.23 -20.44
N CYS A 24 19.46 27.15 -20.83
CA CYS A 24 20.62 27.30 -19.95
C CYS A 24 21.10 28.75 -19.80
N GLY A 25 20.67 29.69 -20.66
CA GLY A 25 21.19 31.06 -20.73
C GLY A 25 20.59 32.07 -19.76
N MET A 26 19.62 31.70 -18.92
CA MET A 26 19.05 32.60 -17.90
C MET A 26 19.69 32.36 -16.53
N SER A 27 20.99 32.65 -16.44
CA SER A 27 21.73 32.61 -15.17
C SER A 27 21.83 34.02 -14.59
N SER A 28 20.81 34.40 -13.81
CA SER A 28 20.93 35.45 -12.79
C SER A 28 20.81 34.76 -11.43
N GLU A 29 21.94 34.72 -10.72
CA GLU A 29 22.14 34.34 -9.31
C GLU A 29 21.17 33.30 -8.74
N VAL A 30 21.48 32.02 -8.95
CA VAL A 30 20.70 30.92 -8.39
C VAL A 30 21.37 30.36 -7.13
N SER A 31 20.89 30.81 -5.97
CA SER A 31 21.21 30.24 -4.66
C SER A 31 20.57 28.84 -4.51
N ALA A 32 21.40 27.81 -4.31
CA ALA A 32 21.05 26.47 -3.82
C ALA A 32 19.72 25.88 -4.34
N GLN A 33 19.70 25.42 -5.60
CA GLN A 33 18.56 24.70 -6.15
C GLN A 33 18.36 23.36 -5.42
N GLN A 34 17.22 23.23 -4.76
CA GLN A 34 16.75 21.94 -4.27
C GLN A 34 16.33 21.10 -5.48
N VAL A 35 17.02 19.97 -5.66
CA VAL A 35 16.72 18.99 -6.71
C VAL A 35 15.84 17.89 -6.13
N THR A 36 14.82 17.49 -6.88
CA THR A 36 13.95 16.38 -6.53
C THR A 36 14.05 15.27 -7.55
N ILE A 37 13.99 14.04 -7.05
CA ILE A 37 13.84 12.84 -7.86
C ILE A 37 12.51 12.21 -7.47
N SER A 38 11.70 11.81 -8.43
CA SER A 38 10.39 11.22 -8.16
C SER A 38 10.10 10.06 -9.08
N ASN A 39 9.34 9.09 -8.59
CA ASN A 39 8.86 7.95 -9.36
C ASN A 39 7.35 7.78 -9.17
N ASN A 40 6.60 7.63 -10.26
CA ASN A 40 5.14 7.43 -10.23
C ASN A 40 4.78 5.94 -10.17
N LEU A 41 4.29 5.51 -9.01
CA LEU A 41 3.93 4.11 -8.74
C LEU A 41 2.72 3.65 -9.57
N LEU A 42 1.83 4.56 -9.96
CA LEU A 42 0.69 4.20 -10.82
C LEU A 42 1.17 3.80 -12.22
N TYR A 43 2.15 4.52 -12.79
CA TYR A 43 2.71 4.18 -14.11
C TYR A 43 3.49 2.87 -14.07
N ASP A 44 4.13 2.54 -12.95
CA ASP A 44 4.81 1.25 -12.77
C ASP A 44 3.81 0.07 -12.76
N ALA A 45 2.62 0.26 -12.18
CA ALA A 45 1.54 -0.72 -12.27
C ALA A 45 1.05 -0.94 -13.71
N TRP A 46 1.25 0.05 -14.60
CA TRP A 46 1.04 -0.04 -16.05
C TRP A 46 2.29 -0.54 -16.82
N LEU A 47 3.23 -1.19 -16.13
CA LEU A 47 4.50 -1.68 -16.70
C LEU A 47 5.30 -0.58 -17.41
N THR A 48 5.20 0.66 -16.92
CA THR A 48 5.89 1.81 -17.49
C THR A 48 6.80 2.42 -16.43
N PRO A 49 8.01 1.86 -16.25
CA PRO A 49 9.06 2.49 -15.47
C PRO A 49 9.21 3.94 -15.90
N ASN A 50 9.22 4.83 -14.92
CA ASN A 50 9.26 6.25 -15.15
C ASN A 50 10.16 6.93 -14.12
N LEU A 51 10.60 8.14 -14.43
CA LEU A 51 11.41 8.93 -13.53
C LEU A 51 11.15 10.40 -13.80
N ARG A 52 10.98 11.18 -12.75
CA ARG A 52 10.91 12.63 -12.81
C ARG A 52 12.11 13.22 -12.10
N VAL A 53 12.75 14.19 -12.74
CA VAL A 53 13.74 15.06 -12.11
C VAL A 53 13.16 16.46 -12.04
N GLY A 54 13.16 17.06 -10.86
CA GLY A 54 12.63 18.41 -10.62
C GLY A 54 13.68 19.34 -10.01
N VAL A 55 13.51 20.63 -10.26
CA VAL A 55 14.32 21.71 -9.70
C VAL A 55 13.41 22.80 -9.16
N ARG A 56 13.75 23.31 -7.99
CA ARG A 56 13.14 24.52 -7.44
C ARG A 56 13.62 25.75 -8.23
N LEU A 57 12.69 26.50 -8.80
CA LEU A 57 12.97 27.74 -9.54
C LEU A 57 12.80 28.99 -8.67
N ALA A 58 11.78 28.99 -7.80
CA ALA A 58 11.46 30.08 -6.88
C ALA A 58 10.85 29.51 -5.58
N PRO A 59 10.51 30.33 -4.56
CA PRO A 59 9.89 29.82 -3.33
C PRO A 59 8.61 29.01 -3.53
N HIS A 60 7.82 29.39 -4.55
CA HIS A 60 6.53 28.77 -4.89
C HIS A 60 6.56 28.07 -6.25
N TRP A 61 7.69 28.03 -6.97
CA TRP A 61 7.73 27.48 -8.33
C TRP A 61 8.78 26.40 -8.47
N SER A 62 8.42 25.32 -9.16
CA SER A 62 9.34 24.24 -9.55
C SER A 62 9.08 23.82 -10.99
N ALA A 63 10.14 23.46 -11.70
CA ALA A 63 10.05 22.80 -13.00
C ALA A 63 10.55 21.36 -12.88
N GLY A 64 10.08 20.48 -13.75
CA GLY A 64 10.60 19.12 -13.80
C GLY A 64 10.29 18.41 -15.09
N LEU A 65 11.10 17.41 -15.39
CA LEU A 65 11.00 16.56 -16.57
C LEU A 65 10.70 15.14 -16.13
N THR A 66 9.61 14.58 -16.63
CA THR A 66 9.26 13.16 -16.47
C THR A 66 9.62 12.41 -17.75
N ALA A 67 10.30 11.28 -17.64
CA ALA A 67 10.52 10.35 -18.74
C ALA A 67 10.01 8.96 -18.34
N GLY A 68 9.39 8.24 -19.28
CA GLY A 68 8.90 6.88 -19.07
C GLY A 68 9.17 6.00 -20.28
N TYR A 69 9.50 4.73 -20.05
CA TYR A 69 9.85 3.82 -21.12
C TYR A 69 9.31 2.41 -20.84
N ASN A 70 8.50 1.91 -21.78
CA ASN A 70 8.01 0.53 -21.76
C ASN A 70 8.49 -0.19 -23.03
N PRO A 71 9.45 -1.14 -22.92
CA PRO A 71 9.92 -1.97 -24.04
C PRO A 71 9.14 -3.28 -24.29
N TRP A 72 8.07 -3.58 -23.54
CA TRP A 72 7.53 -4.95 -23.50
C TRP A 72 6.48 -5.28 -24.59
N PRO A 73 6.42 -6.54 -25.04
CA PRO A 73 7.44 -7.58 -24.87
C PRO A 73 8.67 -7.28 -25.75
N SER A 74 9.84 -7.67 -25.25
CA SER A 74 11.13 -7.49 -25.94
C SER A 74 11.27 -8.38 -27.17
N ASP A 75 10.53 -9.49 -27.21
CA ASP A 75 10.49 -10.45 -28.32
C ASP A 75 9.65 -9.92 -29.50
N GLU A 76 10.27 -9.76 -30.66
CA GLU A 76 9.65 -9.24 -31.88
C GLU A 76 8.66 -10.21 -32.53
N ASN A 77 8.68 -11.50 -32.14
CA ASN A 77 7.82 -12.54 -32.67
C ASN A 77 6.45 -12.62 -31.97
N LYS A 78 6.24 -11.87 -30.88
CA LYS A 78 4.95 -11.83 -30.18
C LYS A 78 4.00 -10.82 -30.83
N SER A 79 2.76 -11.24 -31.06
CA SER A 79 1.69 -10.41 -31.63
C SER A 79 1.30 -9.23 -30.73
N ARG A 80 1.29 -9.44 -29.42
CA ARG A 80 1.02 -8.39 -28.42
C ARG A 80 2.20 -7.42 -28.34
N LYS A 81 1.95 -6.13 -28.57
CA LYS A 81 2.96 -5.06 -28.47
C LYS A 81 2.46 -3.96 -27.55
N TRP A 82 3.30 -3.51 -26.62
CA TRP A 82 2.99 -2.37 -25.75
C TRP A 82 4.24 -1.52 -25.54
N LYS A 83 4.81 -1.02 -26.63
CA LYS A 83 6.04 -0.23 -26.59
C LYS A 83 5.71 1.26 -26.58
N HIS A 84 6.29 2.02 -25.67
CA HIS A 84 6.24 3.48 -25.76
C HIS A 84 7.39 4.18 -25.04
N LEU A 85 7.71 5.38 -25.53
CA LEU A 85 8.58 6.35 -24.88
C LEU A 85 7.74 7.59 -24.59
N LEU A 86 7.66 7.98 -23.33
CA LEU A 86 6.95 9.16 -22.86
C LEU A 86 7.93 10.19 -22.31
N VAL A 87 7.74 11.45 -22.68
CA VAL A 87 8.48 12.59 -22.14
C VAL A 87 7.48 13.68 -21.77
N SER A 88 7.58 14.23 -20.57
CA SER A 88 6.66 15.24 -20.07
C SER A 88 7.37 16.31 -19.23
N PRO A 89 7.78 17.44 -19.85
CA PRO A 89 8.18 18.62 -19.08
C PRO A 89 6.95 19.23 -18.41
N SER A 90 7.17 19.77 -17.21
CA SER A 90 6.10 20.30 -16.37
C SER A 90 6.60 21.44 -15.49
N VAL A 91 5.67 22.34 -15.17
CA VAL A 91 5.87 23.43 -14.20
C VAL A 91 4.80 23.30 -13.13
N ARG A 92 5.19 23.52 -11.87
CA ARG A 92 4.29 23.48 -10.71
C ARG A 92 4.41 24.77 -9.90
N TYR A 93 3.26 25.28 -9.48
CA TYR A 93 3.08 26.34 -8.50
C TYR A 93 2.64 25.72 -7.16
N TRP A 94 3.27 26.13 -6.05
CA TRP A 94 3.03 25.64 -4.70
C TRP A 94 2.39 26.74 -3.86
N THR A 95 1.34 26.43 -3.10
CA THR A 95 0.65 27.44 -2.27
C THR A 95 1.51 27.91 -1.10
N ASP A 96 2.25 26.99 -0.49
CA ASP A 96 3.09 27.25 0.68
C ASP A 96 4.57 27.39 0.28
N SER A 97 5.29 26.27 0.18
CA SER A 97 6.66 26.26 -0.31
C SER A 97 6.87 25.02 -1.18
N VAL A 98 7.89 25.05 -2.04
CA VAL A 98 8.19 23.91 -2.92
C VAL A 98 8.28 22.61 -2.10
N ASN A 99 7.53 21.60 -2.55
CA ASN A 99 7.39 20.26 -1.94
C ASN A 99 6.56 20.20 -0.65
N VAL A 100 5.80 21.24 -0.31
CA VAL A 100 4.94 21.27 0.87
C VAL A 100 3.47 21.44 0.45
N ARG A 101 2.62 20.49 0.85
CA ARG A 101 1.16 20.55 0.70
C ARG A 101 0.72 20.76 -0.75
N HIS A 102 -0.08 21.78 -1.03
CA HIS A 102 -0.83 21.91 -2.28
C HIS A 102 0.04 22.46 -3.41
N PHE A 103 -0.16 21.88 -4.59
CA PHE A 103 0.41 22.42 -5.82
C PHE A 103 -0.53 22.29 -7.01
N PHE A 104 -0.38 23.21 -7.95
CA PHE A 104 -1.04 23.21 -9.25
C PHE A 104 0.04 23.15 -10.32
N GLY A 105 -0.21 22.51 -11.44
CA GLY A 105 0.78 22.46 -12.49
C GLY A 105 0.21 22.24 -13.88
N VAL A 106 1.09 22.48 -14.84
CA VAL A 106 0.85 22.29 -16.27
C VAL A 106 1.95 21.39 -16.78
N ASN A 107 1.60 20.46 -17.67
CA ASN A 107 2.57 19.65 -18.38
C ASN A 107 2.30 19.56 -19.88
N LEU A 108 3.38 19.50 -20.64
CA LEU A 108 3.34 19.04 -22.02
C LEU A 108 3.69 17.56 -22.01
N ILE A 109 3.00 16.75 -22.79
CA ILE A 109 3.22 15.30 -22.87
C ILE A 109 3.46 14.97 -24.32
N TYR A 110 4.58 14.32 -24.59
CA TYR A 110 4.86 13.69 -25.86
C TYR A 110 5.05 12.19 -25.63
N SER A 111 4.45 11.36 -26.47
CA SER A 111 4.71 9.92 -26.44
C SER A 111 4.74 9.32 -27.83
N HIS A 112 5.81 8.58 -28.12
CA HIS A 112 5.88 7.71 -29.28
C HIS A 112 5.46 6.31 -28.85
N TYR A 113 4.46 5.72 -29.52
CA TYR A 113 3.88 4.45 -29.10
C TYR A 113 3.71 3.47 -30.25
N ASN A 114 3.79 2.18 -29.92
CA ASN A 114 3.52 1.05 -30.79
C ASN A 114 2.75 -0.01 -29.99
N VAL A 115 1.44 -0.07 -30.23
CA VAL A 115 0.50 -0.90 -29.46
C VAL A 115 -0.23 -1.85 -30.39
N ALA A 116 -0.31 -3.13 -30.01
CA ALA A 116 -1.07 -4.18 -30.68
C ALA A 116 -1.65 -5.13 -29.64
N ASP A 117 -2.92 -5.54 -29.81
CA ASP A 117 -3.59 -6.53 -28.96
C ASP A 117 -3.54 -6.19 -27.45
N VAL A 118 -3.82 -4.93 -27.11
CA VAL A 118 -3.93 -4.47 -25.71
C VAL A 118 -5.36 -4.03 -25.41
N LYS A 119 -5.95 -4.61 -24.37
CA LYS A 119 -7.22 -4.14 -23.80
C LYS A 119 -6.92 -2.98 -22.85
N PHE A 120 -7.26 -1.76 -23.26
CA PHE A 120 -7.20 -0.62 -22.35
C PHE A 120 -8.27 -0.78 -21.26
N PRO A 121 -7.95 -0.47 -20.00
CA PRO A 121 -8.94 -0.42 -18.93
C PRO A 121 -9.78 0.84 -19.02
N PHE A 122 -10.90 0.86 -18.31
CA PHE A 122 -11.85 1.98 -18.25
C PHE A 122 -12.50 2.37 -19.59
N GLY A 123 -12.47 1.50 -20.62
CA GLY A 123 -13.25 1.70 -21.85
C GLY A 123 -12.87 2.93 -22.69
N LEU A 124 -11.75 3.61 -22.39
CA LEU A 124 -11.29 4.84 -23.05
C LEU A 124 -11.02 4.67 -24.57
N TYR A 125 -10.79 3.43 -25.03
CA TYR A 125 -10.65 3.09 -26.45
C TYR A 125 -11.33 1.75 -26.75
N LYS A 126 -12.08 1.66 -27.86
CA LYS A 126 -12.53 0.36 -28.41
C LYS A 126 -11.29 -0.52 -28.65
N SER A 127 -11.37 -1.76 -28.19
CA SER A 127 -10.24 -2.70 -28.12
C SER A 127 -9.49 -2.78 -29.46
N VAL A 128 -8.15 -2.75 -29.41
CA VAL A 128 -7.26 -2.86 -30.58
C VAL A 128 -6.93 -4.33 -30.93
N ARG A 129 -7.90 -5.23 -30.72
CA ARG A 129 -7.71 -6.69 -30.83
C ARG A 129 -7.24 -7.16 -32.21
N ASP A 130 -7.57 -6.42 -33.27
CA ASP A 130 -7.33 -6.86 -34.65
C ASP A 130 -6.37 -5.94 -35.43
N GLU A 131 -5.78 -4.91 -34.79
CA GLU A 131 -4.95 -3.92 -35.48
C GLU A 131 -3.78 -3.40 -34.64
N ARG A 132 -2.61 -3.28 -35.27
CA ARG A 132 -1.43 -2.63 -34.69
C ARG A 132 -1.46 -1.13 -34.99
N ARG A 133 -1.28 -0.30 -33.96
CA ARG A 133 -1.21 1.16 -34.07
C ARG A 133 0.17 1.66 -33.66
N GLN A 134 0.79 2.44 -34.54
CA GLN A 134 2.08 3.07 -34.28
C GLN A 134 2.00 4.56 -34.62
N GLY A 135 2.37 5.42 -33.68
CA GLY A 135 2.18 6.84 -33.84
C GLY A 135 2.81 7.70 -32.75
N ASP A 136 2.55 8.99 -32.90
CA ASP A 136 2.97 10.04 -32.00
C ASP A 136 1.74 10.71 -31.39
N LEU A 137 1.75 10.93 -30.08
CA LEU A 137 0.76 11.75 -29.40
C LEU A 137 1.43 12.94 -28.72
N GLY A 138 0.75 14.07 -28.77
CA GLY A 138 1.06 15.29 -28.03
C GLY A 138 -0.15 15.72 -27.21
N ALA A 139 0.03 16.07 -25.95
CA ALA A 139 -1.05 16.56 -25.09
C ALA A 139 -0.58 17.69 -24.18
N LEU A 140 -1.48 18.63 -23.89
CA LEU A 140 -1.29 19.68 -22.90
C LEU A 140 -2.23 19.38 -21.72
N GLY A 141 -1.66 19.27 -20.52
CA GLY A 141 -2.39 18.92 -19.31
C GLY A 141 -2.27 19.95 -18.20
N VAL A 142 -3.29 19.94 -17.35
CA VAL A 142 -3.36 20.70 -16.10
C VAL A 142 -3.67 19.74 -14.97
N PHE A 143 -3.08 19.96 -13.80
CA PHE A 143 -3.24 19.07 -12.66
C PHE A 143 -3.14 19.81 -11.33
N TYR A 144 -3.75 19.21 -10.32
CA TYR A 144 -3.64 19.56 -8.91
C TYR A 144 -3.01 18.40 -8.15
N GLY A 145 -2.25 18.70 -7.11
CA GLY A 145 -1.71 17.66 -6.24
C GLY A 145 -1.43 18.14 -4.82
N TYR A 146 -1.13 17.16 -3.98
CA TYR A 146 -0.81 17.35 -2.56
C TYR A 146 0.45 16.56 -2.21
N SER A 147 1.37 17.16 -1.46
CA SER A 147 2.63 16.59 -0.99
C SER A 147 2.62 16.41 0.54
N TRP A 148 2.77 15.16 0.99
CA TRP A 148 2.95 14.80 2.39
C TRP A 148 4.43 14.55 2.69
N PRO A 149 5.07 15.33 3.58
CA PRO A 149 6.39 15.00 4.08
C PRO A 149 6.28 13.80 5.02
N ILE A 150 6.95 12.69 4.68
CA ILE A 150 6.93 11.46 5.48
C ILE A 150 8.23 11.24 6.26
N ALA A 151 9.34 11.80 5.77
CA ALA A 151 10.63 11.78 6.46
C ALA A 151 11.46 13.00 6.04
N ARG A 152 12.64 13.18 6.67
CA ARG A 152 13.53 14.34 6.45
C ARG A 152 13.83 14.66 4.98
N HIS A 153 13.90 13.64 4.12
CA HIS A 153 14.21 13.77 2.70
C HIS A 153 13.14 13.17 1.78
N TRP A 154 12.04 12.65 2.34
CA TRP A 154 11.05 11.88 1.58
C TRP A 154 9.66 12.49 1.68
N ASN A 155 9.01 12.62 0.54
CA ASN A 155 7.61 12.98 0.44
C ASN A 155 6.84 11.94 -0.37
N ILE A 156 5.54 11.85 -0.12
CA ILE A 156 4.58 11.20 -1.01
C ILE A 156 3.76 12.32 -1.66
N GLU A 157 3.55 12.24 -2.98
CA GLU A 157 2.66 13.17 -3.69
C GLU A 157 1.49 12.41 -4.33
N ALA A 158 0.27 12.92 -4.17
CA ALA A 158 -0.86 12.52 -5.00
C ALA A 158 -1.17 13.61 -6.02
N LEU A 159 -1.52 13.22 -7.24
CA LEU A 159 -1.87 14.12 -8.34
C LEU A 159 -3.12 13.64 -9.04
N ILE A 160 -4.01 14.58 -9.38
CA ILE A 160 -5.15 14.37 -10.28
C ILE A 160 -5.24 15.52 -11.28
N GLY A 161 -5.58 15.22 -12.52
CA GLY A 161 -5.65 16.21 -13.59
C GLY A 161 -6.26 15.69 -14.86
N ALA A 162 -6.19 16.49 -15.92
CA ALA A 162 -6.64 16.12 -17.25
C ALA A 162 -5.79 16.81 -18.32
N ALA A 163 -5.65 16.15 -19.46
CA ALA A 163 -4.94 16.65 -20.62
C ALA A 163 -5.79 16.57 -21.88
N VAL A 164 -5.70 17.58 -22.72
CA VAL A 164 -6.27 17.57 -24.08
C VAL A 164 -5.12 17.31 -25.04
N GLY A 165 -5.30 16.32 -25.91
CA GLY A 165 -4.25 15.88 -26.80
C GLY A 165 -4.72 15.56 -28.19
N TYR A 166 -3.72 15.46 -29.07
CA TYR A 166 -3.86 15.08 -30.45
C TYR A 166 -2.92 13.92 -30.73
N THR A 167 -3.44 12.88 -31.38
CA THR A 167 -2.64 11.74 -31.81
C THR A 167 -2.74 11.54 -33.31
N LYS A 168 -1.60 11.18 -33.90
CA LYS A 168 -1.46 10.77 -35.28
C LYS A 168 -0.85 9.37 -35.30
N TYR A 169 -1.54 8.41 -35.89
CA TYR A 169 -1.07 7.02 -35.93
C TYR A 169 -1.35 6.34 -37.25
N ASN A 170 -0.44 5.44 -37.61
CA ASN A 170 -0.60 4.50 -38.70
C ASN A 170 -1.20 3.19 -38.16
N ARG A 171 -2.14 2.62 -38.91
CA ARG A 171 -2.72 1.30 -38.66
C ARG A 171 -2.05 0.27 -39.55
N TYR A 172 -1.74 -0.89 -38.97
CA TYR A 172 -1.16 -2.04 -39.65
C TYR A 172 -1.95 -3.29 -39.32
N GLU A 173 -1.97 -4.24 -40.25
CA GLU A 173 -2.49 -5.58 -39.99
C GLU A 173 -1.68 -6.28 -38.89
N CYS A 174 -2.33 -7.20 -38.18
CA CYS A 174 -1.68 -8.02 -37.16
C CYS A 174 -0.70 -9.02 -37.81
N GLY A 175 0.60 -8.89 -37.53
CA GLY A 175 1.66 -9.81 -38.01
C GLY A 175 3.07 -9.22 -37.89
N HIS A 176 4.10 -10.07 -38.02
CA HIS A 176 5.52 -9.65 -37.94
C HIS A 176 5.89 -8.67 -39.07
N CYS A 177 5.16 -8.70 -40.20
CA CYS A 177 5.25 -7.76 -41.33
C CYS A 177 3.86 -7.31 -41.84
N GLY A 178 3.06 -6.67 -40.98
CA GLY A 178 1.74 -6.16 -41.38
C GLY A 178 1.81 -4.99 -42.37
N THR A 179 0.96 -5.00 -43.40
CA THR A 179 0.85 -3.89 -44.37
C THR A 179 0.17 -2.67 -43.73
N LYS A 180 0.51 -1.45 -44.19
CA LYS A 180 -0.13 -0.22 -43.68
C LYS A 180 -1.57 -0.16 -44.23
N ILE A 181 -2.56 -0.26 -43.35
CA ILE A 181 -3.99 -0.17 -43.66
C ILE A 181 -4.39 1.29 -43.88
N GLY A 182 -3.89 2.21 -43.06
CA GLY A 182 -4.31 3.60 -43.08
C GLY A 182 -3.57 4.50 -42.10
N GLU A 183 -3.94 5.77 -42.13
CA GLU A 183 -3.42 6.82 -41.25
C GLU A 183 -4.59 7.60 -40.65
N ASP A 184 -4.68 7.61 -39.34
CA ASP A 184 -5.76 8.26 -38.60
C ASP A 184 -5.22 9.37 -37.70
N LYS A 185 -6.06 10.37 -37.49
CA LYS A 185 -5.78 11.56 -36.68
C LYS A 185 -6.95 11.77 -35.73
N LYS A 186 -6.69 11.92 -34.43
CA LYS A 186 -7.76 12.03 -33.44
C LYS A 186 -7.39 12.97 -32.30
N TRP A 187 -8.35 13.80 -31.91
CA TRP A 187 -8.33 14.53 -30.64
C TRP A 187 -8.86 13.64 -29.52
N PHE A 188 -8.25 13.76 -28.35
CA PHE A 188 -8.64 12.99 -27.17
C PHE A 188 -8.50 13.83 -25.90
N VAL A 189 -9.24 13.42 -24.86
CA VAL A 189 -9.07 13.91 -23.49
C VAL A 189 -8.53 12.75 -22.67
N MET A 190 -7.52 13.01 -21.86
CA MET A 190 -6.81 12.01 -21.08
C MET A 190 -6.80 12.41 -19.61
N PRO A 191 -7.48 11.67 -18.72
CA PRO A 191 -7.33 11.90 -17.27
C PRO A 191 -5.89 11.58 -16.85
N GLN A 192 -5.39 12.34 -15.89
CA GLN A 192 -4.07 12.18 -15.30
C GLN A 192 -4.23 11.84 -13.81
N ALA A 193 -3.53 10.82 -13.35
CA ALA A 193 -3.42 10.49 -11.94
C ALA A 193 -2.02 9.98 -11.64
N ALA A 194 -1.48 10.31 -10.47
CA ALA A 194 -0.20 9.80 -10.00
C ALA A 194 -0.18 9.65 -8.47
N ILE A 195 0.56 8.65 -8.01
CA ILE A 195 1.07 8.56 -6.64
C ILE A 195 2.58 8.49 -6.76
N ASN A 196 3.27 9.57 -6.40
CA ASN A 196 4.72 9.65 -6.50
C ASN A 196 5.37 9.44 -5.14
N ILE A 197 6.47 8.70 -5.12
CA ILE A 197 7.46 8.81 -4.05
C ILE A 197 8.50 9.82 -4.51
N VAL A 198 8.80 10.81 -3.66
CA VAL A 198 9.70 11.91 -3.95
C VAL A 198 10.85 11.93 -2.96
N PHE A 199 12.06 11.98 -3.49
CA PHE A 199 13.28 12.18 -2.73
C PHE A 199 13.82 13.61 -2.97
N ASN A 200 13.97 14.34 -1.87
CA ASN A 200 14.54 15.69 -1.83
C ASN A 200 16.05 15.58 -1.58
N LEU A 201 16.86 15.92 -2.59
CA LEU A 201 18.31 15.92 -2.43
C LEU A 201 18.73 16.99 -1.40
N PRO A 202 19.52 16.62 -0.37
CA PRO A 202 20.00 17.57 0.62
C PRO A 202 20.88 18.63 -0.05
N GLY A 203 20.50 19.90 0.07
CA GLY A 203 21.37 21.01 -0.31
C GLY A 203 22.58 21.13 0.61
N ARG A 204 23.67 21.77 0.15
CA ARG A 204 24.81 22.09 1.02
C ARG A 204 24.29 22.91 2.22
N PRO A 205 24.62 22.53 3.47
CA PRO A 205 24.15 23.26 4.64
C PRO A 205 24.65 24.70 4.59
N LYS A 206 23.75 25.67 4.69
CA LYS A 206 24.14 27.03 5.06
C LYS A 206 24.69 26.96 6.49
N LYS A 207 25.87 27.54 6.75
CA LYS A 207 26.36 27.77 8.11
C LYS A 207 25.30 28.58 8.85
N VAL A 208 24.60 27.95 9.78
CA VAL A 208 23.71 28.62 10.71
C VAL A 208 24.62 29.22 11.78
N VAL A 209 24.62 30.55 11.90
CA VAL A 209 25.14 31.21 13.11
C VAL A 209 24.02 31.09 14.13
N GLU A 210 24.22 30.31 15.19
CA GLU A 210 23.24 30.15 16.26
C GLU A 210 23.02 31.49 16.98
N PRO A 211 21.77 31.92 17.21
CA PRO A 211 21.48 33.05 18.08
C PRO A 211 21.68 32.63 19.55
N VAL A 212 22.39 33.47 20.31
CA VAL A 212 22.59 33.34 21.76
C VAL A 212 21.24 33.39 22.47
N GLN A 213 20.92 32.36 23.28
CA GLN A 213 19.73 32.37 24.12
C GLN A 213 19.94 33.24 25.38
N PRO A 214 18.96 34.07 25.78
CA PRO A 214 19.02 34.79 27.05
C PRO A 214 18.86 33.83 28.24
N ILE A 215 19.69 33.99 29.26
CA ILE A 215 19.60 33.26 30.53
C ILE A 215 18.47 33.87 31.35
N GLU A 216 17.45 33.08 31.71
CA GLU A 216 16.41 33.50 32.67
C GLU A 216 16.92 33.47 34.11
N PRO A 217 16.52 34.42 34.97
CA PRO A 217 16.98 34.46 36.36
C PRO A 217 16.29 33.39 37.22
N VAL A 218 17.10 32.68 37.99
CA VAL A 218 16.68 31.68 38.98
C VAL A 218 15.87 32.36 40.08
N GLN A 219 14.60 31.97 40.26
CA GLN A 219 13.82 32.33 41.44
C GLN A 219 14.02 31.29 42.54
N SER A 220 14.43 31.77 43.72
CA SER A 220 14.51 31.03 44.97
C SER A 220 13.11 30.75 45.50
N VAL A 221 12.70 29.49 45.56
CA VAL A 221 11.48 29.06 46.23
C VAL A 221 11.82 28.65 47.66
N VAL A 222 11.22 29.36 48.62
CA VAL A 222 11.24 29.07 50.05
C VAL A 222 10.25 27.93 50.31
N GLU A 223 10.72 26.85 50.96
CA GLU A 223 9.87 25.78 51.47
C GLU A 223 8.95 26.30 52.59
N THR A 224 7.65 26.06 52.45
CA THR A 224 6.69 26.13 53.55
C THR A 224 6.03 24.77 53.72
N GLU A 225 6.05 24.26 54.94
CA GLU A 225 5.45 22.99 55.36
C GLU A 225 3.96 22.87 54.99
N PRO A 226 3.45 21.69 54.62
CA PRO A 226 2.03 21.50 54.38
C PRO A 226 1.26 21.23 55.68
N VAL A 227 0.14 21.96 55.82
CA VAL A 227 -0.90 21.75 56.83
C VAL A 227 -1.67 20.45 56.52
N LYS A 228 -1.77 19.57 57.53
CA LYS A 228 -2.63 18.37 57.54
C LYS A 228 -4.08 18.73 57.19
N LYS A 229 -4.60 18.14 56.10
CA LYS A 229 -6.05 18.01 55.86
C LYS A 229 -6.47 16.57 56.12
N ALA A 230 -7.63 16.42 56.73
CA ALA A 230 -8.23 15.14 57.11
C ALA A 230 -8.52 14.25 55.90
N GLU A 231 -8.24 12.96 56.06
CA GLU A 231 -8.52 11.88 55.12
C GLU A 231 -10.04 11.64 54.99
N PRO A 232 -10.56 11.32 53.79
CA PRO A 232 -11.87 10.70 53.66
C PRO A 232 -11.79 9.22 54.03
N VAL A 233 -12.80 8.75 54.75
CA VAL A 233 -13.01 7.35 55.15
C VAL A 233 -13.13 6.46 53.91
N GLU A 234 -12.15 5.58 53.70
CA GLU A 234 -12.27 4.46 52.75
C GLU A 234 -13.20 3.39 53.33
N ILE A 235 -14.23 3.06 52.55
CA ILE A 235 -15.06 1.89 52.81
C ILE A 235 -14.22 0.67 52.43
N ILE A 236 -13.70 -0.04 53.43
CA ILE A 236 -13.03 -1.32 53.25
C ILE A 236 -14.08 -2.33 52.81
N VAL A 237 -14.13 -2.59 51.51
CA VAL A 237 -14.70 -3.83 50.98
C VAL A 237 -13.60 -4.88 51.15
N ASP A 238 -13.86 -5.91 51.96
CA ASP A 238 -13.02 -7.10 52.05
C ASP A 238 -12.85 -7.69 50.64
N THR A 239 -11.77 -7.30 49.96
CA THR A 239 -11.34 -7.93 48.71
C THR A 239 -10.34 -8.99 49.12
N VAL A 240 -10.77 -10.26 49.00
CA VAL A 240 -9.85 -11.40 49.00
C VAL A 240 -8.71 -11.05 48.03
N PRO A 241 -7.42 -11.17 48.43
CA PRO A 241 -6.33 -10.89 47.51
C PRO A 241 -6.50 -11.78 46.28
N ALA A 242 -6.72 -11.15 45.12
CA ALA A 242 -6.90 -11.87 43.88
C ALA A 242 -5.61 -12.67 43.61
N ASP A 243 -5.77 -13.96 43.44
CA ASP A 243 -4.72 -14.91 43.05
C ASP A 243 -3.94 -14.34 41.84
N PRO A 244 -2.59 -14.32 41.86
CA PRO A 244 -1.76 -13.76 40.79
C PRO A 244 -2.16 -14.17 39.37
N ILE A 245 -2.58 -15.42 39.14
CA ILE A 245 -3.02 -15.87 37.81
C ILE A 245 -4.35 -15.23 37.37
N THR A 246 -5.22 -14.89 38.33
CA THR A 246 -6.48 -14.20 38.04
C THR A 246 -6.21 -12.78 37.56
N LEU A 247 -5.33 -12.06 38.27
CA LEU A 247 -4.89 -10.71 37.88
C LEU A 247 -4.18 -10.73 36.52
N LEU A 248 -3.36 -11.75 36.26
CA LEU A 248 -2.66 -11.88 34.99
C LEU A 248 -3.62 -12.15 33.83
N CYS A 249 -4.67 -12.96 34.02
CA CYS A 249 -5.71 -13.19 33.01
C CYS A 249 -6.55 -11.93 32.73
N GLU A 250 -6.78 -11.09 33.73
CA GLU A 250 -7.44 -9.79 33.56
C GLU A 250 -6.57 -8.81 32.76
N GLU A 251 -5.26 -8.78 33.01
CA GLU A 251 -4.29 -7.96 32.27
C GLU A 251 -4.10 -8.47 30.84
N TYR A 252 -4.05 -9.79 30.65
CA TYR A 252 -3.81 -10.45 29.36
C TYR A 252 -4.90 -11.48 29.04
N PRO A 253 -6.03 -11.05 28.46
CA PRO A 253 -7.14 -11.95 28.10
C PRO A 253 -6.75 -13.08 27.15
N VAL A 254 -5.62 -12.98 26.44
CA VAL A 254 -5.06 -14.03 25.57
C VAL A 254 -4.73 -15.31 26.31
N LEU A 255 -4.48 -15.23 27.62
CA LEU A 255 -4.28 -16.38 28.50
C LEU A 255 -5.61 -17.05 28.79
N ALA A 256 -5.62 -18.38 28.83
CA ALA A 256 -6.80 -19.16 29.15
C ALA A 256 -6.43 -20.49 29.79
N PRO A 257 -7.30 -21.04 30.65
CA PRO A 257 -7.08 -22.36 31.20
C PRO A 257 -7.23 -23.44 30.13
N ILE A 258 -6.48 -24.54 30.26
CA ILE A 258 -6.38 -25.60 29.25
C ILE A 258 -7.72 -26.31 28.97
N HIS A 259 -8.67 -26.30 29.91
CA HIS A 259 -10.00 -26.88 29.69
C HIS A 259 -10.86 -26.09 28.68
N GLU A 260 -10.50 -24.84 28.35
CA GLU A 260 -11.12 -24.07 27.28
C GLU A 260 -10.54 -24.37 25.90
N TYR A 261 -9.41 -25.09 25.81
CA TYR A 261 -8.74 -25.38 24.55
C TYR A 261 -9.62 -26.21 23.63
N LYS A 262 -9.67 -25.79 22.37
CA LYS A 262 -10.30 -26.52 21.27
C LYS A 262 -9.34 -26.51 20.08
N PRO A 263 -9.03 -27.66 19.48
CA PRO A 263 -8.27 -27.70 18.23
C PRO A 263 -8.95 -26.82 17.17
N TYR A 264 -8.13 -26.20 16.32
CA TYR A 264 -8.66 -25.39 15.25
C TYR A 264 -9.40 -26.25 14.21
N ASP A 265 -10.55 -25.77 13.77
CA ASP A 265 -11.29 -26.30 12.64
C ASP A 265 -11.74 -25.16 11.71
N ARG A 266 -11.85 -25.43 10.41
CA ARG A 266 -12.16 -24.43 9.38
C ARG A 266 -13.58 -23.84 9.48
N SER A 267 -14.45 -24.38 10.34
CA SER A 267 -15.77 -23.81 10.64
C SER A 267 -15.77 -22.76 11.76
N GLN A 268 -14.67 -22.63 12.51
CA GLN A 268 -14.57 -21.70 13.63
C GLN A 268 -14.44 -20.26 13.14
N VAL A 269 -15.24 -19.36 13.73
CA VAL A 269 -15.18 -17.92 13.48
C VAL A 269 -14.24 -17.29 14.51
N LEU A 270 -12.98 -17.11 14.14
CA LEU A 270 -11.91 -16.65 15.03
C LEU A 270 -12.01 -15.15 15.32
N ARG A 271 -12.44 -14.33 14.37
CA ARG A 271 -12.59 -12.86 14.55
C ARG A 271 -13.50 -12.44 15.70
N ARG A 272 -14.38 -13.34 16.17
CA ARG A 272 -15.30 -13.08 17.28
C ARG A 272 -14.70 -13.35 18.65
N ASP A 273 -13.54 -14.01 18.73
CA ASP A 273 -12.84 -14.19 19.99
C ASP A 273 -12.10 -12.89 20.36
N GLN A 274 -12.74 -12.07 21.19
CA GLN A 274 -12.17 -10.80 21.68
C GLN A 274 -10.94 -11.00 22.56
N ARG A 275 -10.68 -12.22 23.01
CA ARG A 275 -9.51 -12.57 23.82
C ARG A 275 -8.31 -12.95 22.97
N ALA A 276 -8.50 -13.21 21.68
CA ALA A 276 -7.42 -13.58 20.79
C ALA A 276 -6.60 -12.38 20.35
N LEU A 277 -5.33 -12.63 20.05
CA LEU A 277 -4.43 -11.66 19.46
C LEU A 277 -4.25 -11.94 17.96
N PHE A 278 -4.16 -10.87 17.16
CA PHE A 278 -3.98 -10.95 15.72
C PHE A 278 -2.71 -10.23 15.27
N VAL A 279 -1.80 -10.95 14.63
CA VAL A 279 -0.58 -10.37 14.02
C VAL A 279 -0.82 -10.17 12.52
N TYR A 280 -0.58 -8.96 12.01
CA TYR A 280 -0.84 -8.57 10.65
C TYR A 280 0.38 -8.71 9.71
N PHE A 281 0.22 -9.23 8.51
CA PHE A 281 1.28 -9.29 7.49
C PHE A 281 1.03 -8.27 6.37
N PRO A 282 2.04 -7.84 5.60
CA PRO A 282 1.78 -7.17 4.33
C PRO A 282 1.23 -8.15 3.27
N MET A 283 0.60 -7.61 2.23
CA MET A 283 -0.01 -8.41 1.17
C MET A 283 1.00 -9.37 0.52
N GLY A 284 0.66 -10.66 0.48
CA GLY A 284 1.49 -11.72 -0.12
C GLY A 284 2.79 -12.01 0.62
N LYS A 285 2.96 -11.51 1.84
CA LYS A 285 4.15 -11.75 2.68
C LYS A 285 3.84 -12.71 3.84
N THR A 286 4.88 -13.42 4.25
CA THR A 286 4.88 -14.33 5.42
C THR A 286 5.83 -13.86 6.53
N SER A 287 6.67 -12.86 6.26
CA SER A 287 7.60 -12.28 7.24
C SER A 287 6.86 -11.30 8.17
N ILE A 288 7.05 -11.46 9.48
CA ILE A 288 6.55 -10.51 10.48
C ILE A 288 7.29 -9.18 10.32
N GLN A 289 6.53 -8.09 10.27
CA GLN A 289 7.02 -6.71 10.31
C GLN A 289 6.46 -6.04 11.56
N PRO A 290 7.23 -5.86 12.63
CA PRO A 290 6.72 -5.27 13.88
C PRO A 290 6.15 -3.86 13.70
N GLU A 291 6.70 -3.08 12.77
CA GLU A 291 6.24 -1.73 12.42
C GLU A 291 4.98 -1.70 11.55
N TRP A 292 4.50 -2.85 11.08
CA TRP A 292 3.31 -2.93 10.25
C TRP A 292 2.05 -2.93 11.10
N ARG A 293 1.19 -1.93 10.90
CA ARG A 293 -0.01 -1.70 11.73
C ARG A 293 0.38 -1.59 13.22
N ASP A 294 -0.27 -2.35 14.10
CA ASP A 294 -0.01 -2.36 15.54
C ASP A 294 0.71 -3.64 15.99
N ASN A 295 1.41 -4.30 15.07
CA ASN A 295 2.07 -5.58 15.34
C ASN A 295 3.04 -5.51 16.51
N GLN A 296 3.82 -4.43 16.63
CA GLN A 296 4.79 -4.29 17.72
C GLN A 296 4.07 -4.45 19.06
N ARG A 297 2.96 -3.73 19.28
CA ARG A 297 2.16 -3.84 20.51
C ARG A 297 1.64 -5.26 20.72
N THR A 298 1.08 -5.89 19.68
CA THR A 298 0.54 -7.25 19.78
C THR A 298 1.64 -8.28 20.09
N LEU A 299 2.80 -8.18 19.43
CA LEU A 299 3.94 -9.05 19.65
C LEU A 299 4.50 -8.88 21.06
N ASP A 300 4.56 -7.65 21.57
CA ASP A 300 4.97 -7.35 22.95
C ASP A 300 3.98 -7.97 23.95
N GLN A 301 2.67 -7.86 23.70
CA GLN A 301 1.65 -8.52 24.53
C GLN A 301 1.81 -10.05 24.56
N ILE A 302 2.06 -10.68 23.42
CA ILE A 302 2.29 -12.15 23.35
C ILE A 302 3.51 -12.54 24.19
N VAL A 303 4.62 -11.83 24.01
CA VAL A 303 5.89 -12.13 24.69
C VAL A 303 5.77 -11.90 26.18
N GLU A 304 5.26 -10.74 26.60
CA GLU A 304 5.15 -10.39 28.03
C GLU A 304 4.11 -11.24 28.76
N ALA A 305 2.95 -11.52 28.16
CA ALA A 305 1.95 -12.42 28.76
C ALA A 305 2.53 -13.82 29.01
N THR A 306 3.20 -14.39 27.99
CA THR A 306 3.81 -15.72 28.10
C THR A 306 4.96 -15.71 29.12
N LYS A 307 5.80 -14.67 29.11
CA LYS A 307 6.91 -14.55 30.05
C LYS A 307 6.45 -14.43 31.50
N LYS A 308 5.42 -13.61 31.76
CA LYS A 308 4.82 -13.47 33.09
C LYS A 308 4.17 -14.77 33.56
N LEU A 309 3.46 -15.49 32.66
CA LEU A 309 2.90 -16.81 32.95
C LEU A 309 4.00 -17.81 33.35
N LEU A 310 5.08 -17.90 32.56
CA LEU A 310 6.21 -18.81 32.84
C LEU A 310 6.96 -18.49 34.15
N ALA A 311 6.76 -17.31 34.73
CA ALA A 311 7.38 -16.89 35.98
C ALA A 311 6.52 -17.20 37.23
N LEU A 312 5.29 -17.69 37.05
CA LEU A 312 4.42 -18.10 38.16
C LEU A 312 4.71 -19.56 38.54
N ASP A 313 4.92 -19.81 39.84
CA ASP A 313 5.31 -21.13 40.37
C ASP A 313 4.19 -22.19 40.31
N ASP A 314 2.93 -21.75 40.26
CA ASP A 314 1.73 -22.59 40.33
C ASP A 314 1.04 -22.80 38.96
N THR A 315 1.67 -22.33 37.87
CA THR A 315 1.14 -22.48 36.52
C THR A 315 2.09 -23.25 35.60
N GLN A 316 1.52 -23.91 34.61
CA GLN A 316 2.26 -24.59 33.56
C GLN A 316 1.73 -24.18 32.19
N LEU A 317 2.61 -23.68 31.32
CA LEU A 317 2.26 -23.46 29.91
C LEU A 317 1.98 -24.81 29.24
N CYS A 318 0.76 -25.00 28.74
CA CYS A 318 0.35 -26.23 28.07
C CYS A 318 0.41 -26.11 26.54
N LYS A 319 -0.19 -25.04 25.97
CA LYS A 319 -0.29 -24.86 24.52
C LYS A 319 -0.29 -23.39 24.11
N ILE A 320 0.46 -23.04 23.08
CA ILE A 320 0.30 -21.81 22.30
C ILE A 320 -0.33 -22.22 20.97
N GLN A 321 -1.61 -21.89 20.80
CA GLN A 321 -2.32 -22.16 19.56
C GLN A 321 -2.07 -21.01 18.58
N ILE A 322 -1.62 -21.35 17.37
CA ILE A 322 -1.36 -20.40 16.29
C ILE A 322 -2.13 -20.88 15.06
N VAL A 323 -2.98 -20.01 14.51
CA VAL A 323 -3.68 -20.28 13.25
C VAL A 323 -3.29 -19.25 12.21
N GLY A 324 -2.63 -19.72 11.15
CA GLY A 324 -2.32 -18.90 9.98
C GLY A 324 -3.50 -18.84 9.01
N LEU A 325 -3.85 -17.62 8.59
CA LEU A 325 -5.00 -17.37 7.70
C LEU A 325 -4.54 -16.60 6.44
N ALA A 326 -5.28 -16.79 5.36
CA ALA A 326 -5.14 -16.03 4.12
C ALA A 326 -6.53 -15.68 3.57
N SER A 327 -6.60 -14.56 2.84
CA SER A 327 -7.80 -14.19 2.12
C SER A 327 -8.01 -15.11 0.91
N PHE A 328 -9.27 -15.31 0.52
CA PHE A 328 -9.62 -16.13 -0.63
C PHE A 328 -9.35 -15.45 -1.99
N ASP A 329 -8.89 -14.19 -2.02
CA ASP A 329 -8.69 -13.40 -3.26
C ASP A 329 -7.36 -13.73 -3.99
N GLY A 330 -6.99 -15.01 -3.99
CA GLY A 330 -5.78 -15.58 -4.57
C GLY A 330 -5.99 -17.06 -4.94
N GLY A 331 -5.01 -17.71 -5.56
CA GLY A 331 -5.14 -19.15 -5.84
C GLY A 331 -5.05 -19.98 -4.56
N VAL A 332 -5.96 -20.94 -4.36
CA VAL A 332 -6.04 -21.81 -3.16
C VAL A 332 -4.66 -22.30 -2.68
N LYS A 333 -3.85 -22.90 -3.56
CA LYS A 333 -2.50 -23.41 -3.22
C LYS A 333 -1.52 -22.32 -2.75
N LEU A 334 -1.65 -21.11 -3.28
CA LEU A 334 -0.83 -19.98 -2.86
C LEU A 334 -1.26 -19.50 -1.48
N ASN A 335 -2.58 -19.41 -1.26
CA ASN A 335 -3.15 -18.99 0.02
C ASN A 335 -2.78 -19.96 1.15
N GLU A 336 -2.81 -21.28 0.88
CA GLU A 336 -2.33 -22.30 1.84
C GLU A 336 -0.86 -22.11 2.23
N LYS A 337 0.02 -21.87 1.25
CA LYS A 337 1.45 -21.61 1.53
C LYS A 337 1.66 -20.33 2.33
N ILE A 338 0.90 -19.28 2.04
CA ILE A 338 0.99 -18.02 2.76
C ILE A 338 0.51 -18.21 4.21
N ALA A 339 -0.64 -18.86 4.40
CA ALA A 339 -1.19 -19.15 5.73
C ALA A 339 -0.19 -19.96 6.57
N GLN A 340 0.38 -21.03 6.01
CA GLN A 340 1.40 -21.83 6.68
C GLN A 340 2.63 -20.98 7.06
N GLY A 341 3.20 -20.25 6.11
CA GLY A 341 4.40 -19.46 6.36
C GLY A 341 4.21 -18.36 7.42
N ARG A 342 3.00 -17.82 7.58
CA ARG A 342 2.67 -16.85 8.62
C ARG A 342 2.61 -17.49 10.02
N ALA A 343 2.00 -18.67 10.11
CA ALA A 343 1.92 -19.42 11.35
C ALA A 343 3.33 -19.83 11.83
N ASP A 344 4.15 -20.34 10.91
CA ASP A 344 5.54 -20.72 11.18
C ASP A 344 6.40 -19.52 11.60
N ALA A 345 6.21 -18.36 10.95
CA ALA A 345 6.92 -17.14 11.32
C ALA A 345 6.59 -16.68 12.74
N LEU A 346 5.33 -16.79 13.16
CA LEU A 346 4.92 -16.40 14.52
C LEU A 346 5.42 -17.40 15.56
N LYS A 347 5.34 -18.71 15.30
CA LYS A 347 5.95 -19.74 16.15
C LYS A 347 7.44 -19.46 16.36
N LYS A 348 8.17 -19.22 15.27
CA LYS A 348 9.60 -18.90 15.32
C LYS A 348 9.88 -17.62 16.10
N TYR A 349 9.08 -16.57 15.91
CA TYR A 349 9.26 -15.30 16.62
C TYR A 349 9.19 -15.47 18.15
N ILE A 350 8.27 -16.31 18.62
CA ILE A 350 8.07 -16.64 20.04
C ILE A 350 9.23 -17.51 20.56
N GLN A 351 9.60 -18.57 19.82
CA GLN A 351 10.71 -19.45 20.19
C GLN A 351 12.06 -18.72 20.27
N ASP A 352 12.29 -17.72 19.41
CA ASP A 352 13.53 -16.94 19.41
C ASP A 352 13.65 -16.01 20.64
N ARG A 353 12.57 -15.82 21.43
CA ARG A 353 12.50 -14.88 22.57
C ARG A 353 12.17 -15.53 23.90
N LEU A 354 11.56 -16.71 23.88
CA LEU A 354 11.06 -17.40 25.07
C LEU A 354 11.52 -18.85 25.04
N ALA A 355 11.82 -19.40 26.22
CA ALA A 355 12.20 -20.81 26.38
C ALA A 355 10.94 -21.71 26.33
N VAL A 356 10.32 -21.81 25.15
CA VAL A 356 9.12 -22.64 24.90
C VAL A 356 9.48 -23.76 23.94
N SER A 357 9.14 -25.00 24.29
CA SER A 357 9.47 -26.19 23.49
C SER A 357 8.51 -26.38 22.32
N ASP A 358 8.92 -27.17 21.32
CA ASP A 358 8.15 -27.34 20.08
C ASP A 358 6.77 -28.00 20.30
N ASP A 359 6.68 -28.90 21.28
CA ASP A 359 5.47 -29.63 21.68
C ASP A 359 4.43 -28.76 22.38
N GLN A 360 4.83 -27.60 22.88
CA GLN A 360 3.92 -26.59 23.45
C GLN A 360 3.24 -25.74 22.36
N PHE A 361 3.52 -25.95 21.07
CA PHE A 361 2.83 -25.24 19.99
C PHE A 361 1.79 -26.13 19.30
N ASP A 362 0.59 -25.58 19.12
CA ASP A 362 -0.43 -26.12 18.20
C ASP A 362 -0.52 -25.18 16.99
N VAL A 363 0.17 -25.52 15.90
CA VAL A 363 0.23 -24.70 14.69
C VAL A 363 -0.67 -25.29 13.62
N SER A 364 -1.67 -24.50 13.23
CA SER A 364 -2.63 -24.84 12.18
C SER A 364 -2.62 -23.81 11.05
N TYR A 365 -3.01 -24.23 9.85
CA TYR A 365 -3.18 -23.35 8.69
C TYR A 365 -4.60 -23.49 8.11
N GLY A 366 -5.37 -22.42 8.22
CA GLY A 366 -6.75 -22.36 7.72
C GLY A 366 -6.84 -22.26 6.19
N GLY A 367 -5.77 -21.83 5.53
CA GLY A 367 -5.79 -21.51 4.11
C GLY A 367 -6.70 -20.29 3.89
N GLU A 368 -7.75 -20.46 3.10
CA GLU A 368 -8.76 -19.42 2.88
C GLU A 368 -9.76 -19.37 4.04
N ASP A 369 -9.82 -18.22 4.71
CA ASP A 369 -10.64 -18.03 5.91
C ASP A 369 -12.11 -17.75 5.60
N TRP A 370 -12.80 -18.81 5.15
CA TRP A 370 -14.21 -18.73 4.74
C TRP A 370 -15.18 -18.53 5.92
N ALA A 371 -14.84 -18.99 7.13
CA ALA A 371 -15.70 -18.86 8.30
C ALA A 371 -15.78 -17.39 8.74
N ASP A 372 -14.65 -16.71 8.94
CA ASP A 372 -14.64 -15.29 9.26
C ASP A 372 -15.18 -14.45 8.09
N PHE A 373 -14.98 -14.89 6.84
CA PHE A 373 -15.45 -14.15 5.68
C PHE A 373 -16.98 -14.15 5.63
N ARG A 374 -17.56 -15.33 5.80
CA ARG A 374 -19.02 -15.50 5.89
C ARG A 374 -19.60 -14.66 7.03
N ASP A 375 -18.93 -14.63 8.17
CA ASP A 375 -19.34 -13.82 9.32
C ASP A 375 -19.33 -12.31 9.03
N GLN A 376 -18.28 -11.81 8.39
CA GLN A 376 -18.18 -10.41 7.96
C GLN A 376 -19.25 -10.03 6.94
N VAL A 377 -19.57 -10.92 5.99
CA VAL A 377 -20.66 -10.69 5.04
C VAL A 377 -22.00 -10.61 5.76
N ALA A 378 -22.24 -11.47 6.75
CA ALA A 378 -23.48 -11.45 7.54
C ALA A 378 -23.62 -10.15 8.35
N GLU A 379 -22.53 -9.68 8.97
CA GLU A 379 -22.48 -8.39 9.65
C GLU A 379 -22.71 -7.22 8.69
N ALA A 380 -22.10 -7.25 7.51
CA ALA A 380 -22.28 -6.22 6.48
C ALA A 380 -23.73 -6.16 5.97
N ILE A 381 -24.41 -7.30 5.81
CA ILE A 381 -25.84 -7.34 5.45
C ILE A 381 -26.70 -6.61 6.49
N ALA A 382 -26.37 -6.75 7.78
CA ALA A 382 -27.11 -6.08 8.85
C ALA A 382 -26.90 -4.56 8.87
N ASN A 383 -25.76 -4.09 8.34
CA ASN A 383 -25.33 -2.69 8.42
C ASN A 383 -25.44 -1.90 7.10
N ASP A 384 -25.53 -2.57 5.94
CA ASP A 384 -25.56 -1.97 4.60
C ASP A 384 -26.75 -2.51 3.80
N SER A 385 -27.87 -1.78 3.86
CA SER A 385 -29.10 -2.14 3.16
C SER A 385 -28.97 -2.10 1.64
N ASP A 386 -28.07 -1.26 1.10
CA ASP A 386 -27.92 -1.06 -0.33
C ASP A 386 -27.27 -2.28 -1.01
N HIS A 387 -26.36 -2.96 -0.30
CA HIS A 387 -25.66 -4.14 -0.79
C HIS A 387 -26.21 -5.46 -0.24
N ALA A 388 -27.11 -5.42 0.75
CA ALA A 388 -27.67 -6.59 1.44
C ALA A 388 -28.12 -7.72 0.49
N ALA A 389 -28.89 -7.41 -0.56
CA ALA A 389 -29.38 -8.42 -1.49
C ALA A 389 -28.25 -9.10 -2.31
N ALA A 390 -27.20 -8.35 -2.64
CA ALA A 390 -26.04 -8.89 -3.36
C ALA A 390 -25.16 -9.73 -2.43
N LEU A 391 -24.98 -9.30 -1.19
CA LEU A 391 -24.23 -9.99 -0.15
C LEU A 391 -24.95 -11.26 0.33
N GLN A 392 -26.28 -11.28 0.36
CA GLN A 392 -27.02 -12.50 0.68
C GLN A 392 -26.73 -13.63 -0.33
N LYS A 393 -26.61 -13.30 -1.62
CA LYS A 393 -26.18 -14.27 -2.64
C LYS A 393 -24.77 -14.79 -2.40
N VAL A 394 -23.90 -14.01 -1.77
CA VAL A 394 -22.55 -14.42 -1.42
C VAL A 394 -22.60 -15.47 -0.30
N ILE A 395 -23.40 -15.25 0.74
CA ILE A 395 -23.67 -16.26 1.79
C ILE A 395 -24.21 -17.55 1.16
N ASP A 396 -25.20 -17.44 0.26
CA ASP A 396 -25.79 -18.62 -0.39
C ASP A 396 -24.74 -19.42 -1.20
N ILE A 397 -23.79 -18.75 -1.86
CA ILE A 397 -22.69 -19.39 -2.59
C ILE A 397 -21.74 -20.09 -1.61
N ILE A 398 -21.36 -19.42 -0.51
CA ILE A 398 -20.48 -19.99 0.51
C ILE A 398 -21.08 -21.28 1.08
N ASP A 399 -22.38 -21.29 1.36
CA ASP A 399 -23.08 -22.40 2.00
C ASP A 399 -23.34 -23.58 1.06
N ARG A 400 -23.39 -23.37 -0.26
CA ARG A 400 -23.81 -24.39 -1.24
C ARG A 400 -22.68 -24.92 -2.12
N GLU A 401 -21.62 -24.15 -2.37
CA GLU A 401 -20.52 -24.56 -3.23
C GLU A 401 -19.34 -25.09 -2.39
N PRO A 402 -19.10 -26.41 -2.34
CA PRO A 402 -18.01 -26.99 -1.56
C PRO A 402 -16.64 -26.80 -2.21
N ASP A 403 -16.56 -26.62 -3.53
CA ASP A 403 -15.29 -26.39 -4.22
C ASP A 403 -14.84 -24.93 -4.06
N LEU A 404 -13.71 -24.72 -3.37
CA LEU A 404 -13.22 -23.39 -3.02
C LEU A 404 -12.94 -22.51 -4.25
N ALA A 405 -12.40 -23.09 -5.34
CA ALA A 405 -12.08 -22.36 -6.55
C ALA A 405 -13.35 -21.95 -7.31
N ARG A 406 -14.35 -22.83 -7.38
CA ARG A 406 -15.66 -22.52 -7.96
C ARG A 406 -16.40 -21.49 -7.11
N ARG A 407 -16.30 -21.58 -5.78
CA ARG A 407 -16.88 -20.62 -4.83
C ARG A 407 -16.35 -19.21 -5.10
N GLU A 408 -15.03 -19.02 -5.15
CA GLU A 408 -14.43 -17.74 -5.52
C GLU A 408 -14.90 -17.28 -6.91
N GLN A 409 -14.89 -18.18 -7.90
CA GLN A 409 -15.28 -17.84 -9.27
C GLN A 409 -16.74 -17.36 -9.37
N GLN A 410 -17.67 -17.98 -8.63
CA GLN A 410 -19.07 -17.59 -8.59
C GLN A 410 -19.22 -16.20 -7.96
N ILE A 411 -18.57 -15.95 -6.81
CA ILE A 411 -18.57 -14.64 -6.15
C ILE A 411 -18.00 -13.55 -7.07
N ARG A 412 -16.90 -13.82 -7.77
CA ARG A 412 -16.27 -12.89 -8.73
C ARG A 412 -17.17 -12.48 -9.90
N LYS A 413 -18.11 -13.34 -10.29
CA LYS A 413 -19.02 -13.07 -11.42
C LYS A 413 -20.30 -12.36 -11.00
N LEU A 414 -20.64 -12.36 -9.71
CA LEU A 414 -21.87 -11.72 -9.21
C LEU A 414 -21.92 -10.24 -9.63
N ASN A 415 -23.09 -9.83 -10.14
CA ASN A 415 -23.37 -8.47 -10.59
C ASN A 415 -22.27 -7.90 -11.50
N GLY A 416 -21.74 -8.70 -12.42
CA GLY A 416 -20.67 -8.26 -13.35
C GLY A 416 -19.33 -7.95 -12.68
N GLY A 417 -19.11 -8.41 -11.44
CA GLY A 417 -17.90 -8.19 -10.66
C GLY A 417 -17.99 -7.05 -9.64
N HIS A 418 -19.08 -6.28 -9.62
CA HIS A 418 -19.25 -5.17 -8.69
C HIS A 418 -19.32 -5.64 -7.22
N THR A 419 -20.02 -6.74 -6.93
CA THR A 419 -20.11 -7.29 -5.58
C THR A 419 -18.74 -7.72 -5.05
N PHE A 420 -17.94 -8.35 -5.91
CA PHE A 420 -16.59 -8.76 -5.53
C PHE A 420 -15.67 -7.55 -5.29
N GLN A 421 -15.81 -6.48 -6.07
CA GLN A 421 -15.04 -5.26 -5.83
C GLN A 421 -15.39 -4.63 -4.47
N TYR A 422 -16.69 -4.55 -4.13
CA TYR A 422 -17.14 -4.10 -2.82
C TYR A 422 -16.55 -4.96 -1.70
N ILE A 423 -16.67 -6.29 -1.79
CA ILE A 423 -16.09 -7.25 -0.83
C ILE A 423 -14.58 -7.01 -0.67
N LYS A 424 -13.88 -6.82 -1.79
CA LYS A 424 -12.44 -6.63 -1.85
C LYS A 424 -11.99 -5.36 -1.12
N GLU A 425 -12.78 -4.29 -1.21
CA GLU A 425 -12.48 -2.98 -0.64
C GLU A 425 -12.92 -2.87 0.82
N GLN A 426 -14.10 -3.40 1.16
CA GLN A 426 -14.76 -3.14 2.43
C GLN A 426 -14.63 -4.28 3.45
N LEU A 427 -14.55 -5.55 3.00
CA LEU A 427 -14.58 -6.71 3.91
C LEU A 427 -13.21 -7.38 4.03
N LEU A 428 -12.53 -7.59 2.90
CA LEU A 428 -11.25 -8.31 2.89
C LEU A 428 -10.05 -7.51 3.43
N ALA A 429 -10.24 -6.25 3.86
CA ALA A 429 -9.14 -5.42 4.34
C ALA A 429 -8.43 -6.01 5.58
N ASP A 430 -9.16 -6.70 6.45
CA ASP A 430 -8.61 -7.26 7.70
C ASP A 430 -8.31 -8.76 7.64
N GLN A 431 -9.04 -9.52 6.83
CA GLN A 431 -8.78 -10.96 6.61
C GLN A 431 -7.49 -11.26 5.85
N ARG A 432 -6.96 -10.28 5.12
CA ARG A 432 -5.80 -10.49 4.26
C ARG A 432 -4.55 -10.94 4.99
N ASN A 433 -4.49 -10.75 6.30
CA ASN A 433 -3.21 -10.53 6.96
C ASN A 433 -3.09 -11.09 8.37
N SER A 434 -4.02 -11.83 8.96
CA SER A 434 -3.92 -12.17 10.40
C SER A 434 -3.33 -13.56 10.68
N GLY A 435 -2.52 -13.64 11.74
CA GLY A 435 -2.26 -14.88 12.49
C GLY A 435 -2.98 -14.79 13.83
N TYR A 436 -3.89 -15.73 14.09
CA TYR A 436 -4.64 -15.84 15.35
C TYR A 436 -3.79 -16.54 16.41
N LEU A 437 -3.84 -16.06 17.65
CA LEU A 437 -3.11 -16.64 18.77
C LEU A 437 -3.90 -16.66 20.08
N ARG A 438 -3.84 -17.81 20.77
CA ARG A 438 -4.30 -18.03 22.15
C ARG A 438 -3.25 -18.80 22.93
N ILE A 439 -3.14 -18.53 24.23
CA ILE A 439 -2.17 -19.18 25.13
C ILE A 439 -2.94 -19.92 26.22
N TYR A 440 -2.69 -21.21 26.34
CA TYR A 440 -3.37 -22.10 27.25
C TYR A 440 -2.41 -22.61 28.33
N PHE A 441 -2.85 -22.53 29.57
CA PHE A 441 -2.10 -22.95 30.74
C PHE A 441 -2.91 -23.88 31.63
N ASP A 442 -2.24 -24.68 32.43
CA ASP A 442 -2.81 -25.36 33.58
C ASP A 442 -2.33 -24.68 34.85
N TYR A 443 -3.10 -24.79 35.92
CA TYR A 443 -2.73 -24.25 37.21
C TYR A 443 -3.07 -25.26 38.30
N ASN A 444 -2.11 -25.50 39.20
CA ASN A 444 -2.26 -26.44 40.28
C ASN A 444 -2.91 -25.72 41.47
N LYS A 445 -4.21 -25.94 41.70
CA LYS A 445 -4.87 -25.52 42.94
C LYS A 445 -4.72 -26.55 44.05
#